data_AF-A0A9E6A1F3-F1
#
_entry.id   AF-A0A9E6A1F3-F1
#
_cell.length_a   1.000
_cell.length_b   1.000
_cell.length_c   1.000
_cell.angle_alpha   90.00
_cell.angle_beta   90.00
_cell.angle_gamma   90.00
#
_symmetry.space_group_name_H-M   'P 1'
#
loop_
_entity.id
_entity.type
_entity.pdbx_description
1 polymer ?
#
loop_
_entity_poly.entity_id
_entity_poly.type
_entity_poly.pdbx_seq_one_letter_code
_entity_poly.pdbx_strand_id
1 'polypeptide(L)'
;MGQPRVLDVDYYRLMEELKRARDVKGLIEKQQKEAWSQYVNEHKVRESSLVAFGKVKFTSGKTKLVAIVSGSSWDGCYAYSTDDEAALKYEPGN
;
A
#
# COMPACT_ATOMS: atom_id res chain seq x y z
N MET A 1 19.34 -11.50 2.31
CA MET A 1 18.33 -11.68 1.24
C MET A 1 16.99 -11.95 1.91
N GLY A 2 16.40 -10.92 2.50
CA GLY A 2 15.06 -10.96 3.05
C GLY A 2 14.06 -11.12 1.91
N GLN A 3 13.08 -11.99 2.10
CA GLN A 3 11.97 -12.07 1.18
C GLN A 3 11.03 -10.88 1.41
N PRO A 4 10.49 -10.25 0.36
CA PRO A 4 9.44 -9.26 0.53
C PRO A 4 8.25 -9.91 1.23
N ARG A 5 7.72 -9.24 2.25
CA ARG A 5 6.61 -9.74 3.06
C ARG A 5 5.43 -8.78 2.98
N VAL A 6 4.25 -9.34 3.14
CA VAL A 6 3.01 -8.57 3.25
C VAL A 6 2.43 -8.81 4.63
N LEU A 7 2.26 -7.73 5.37
CA LEU A 7 1.73 -7.74 6.73
C LEU A 7 0.27 -7.30 6.72
N ASP A 8 -0.54 -7.93 7.54
CA ASP A 8 -1.90 -7.47 7.80
C ASP A 8 -1.85 -6.21 8.67
N VAL A 9 -2.60 -5.18 8.29
CA VAL A 9 -2.69 -3.93 9.05
C VAL A 9 -4.15 -3.54 9.22
N ASP A 10 -4.41 -2.79 10.29
CA ASP A 10 -5.75 -2.31 10.59
C ASP A 10 -6.26 -1.37 9.49
N TYR A 11 -7.38 -1.74 8.87
CA TYR A 11 -7.98 -1.01 7.76
C TYR A 11 -8.46 0.38 8.16
N TYR A 12 -9.15 0.50 9.30
CA TYR A 12 -9.67 1.79 9.76
C TYR A 12 -8.52 2.75 10.07
N ARG A 13 -7.46 2.24 10.71
CA ARG A 13 -6.26 3.03 10.97
C ARG A 13 -5.54 3.44 9.69
N LEU A 14 -5.44 2.55 8.70
CA LEU A 14 -4.93 2.92 7.38
C LEU A 14 -5.78 4.04 6.76
N MET A 15 -7.11 3.97 6.80
CA MET A 15 -7.99 5.03 6.26
C MET A 15 -7.74 6.40 6.91
N GLU A 16 -7.54 6.44 8.22
CA GLU A 16 -7.18 7.68 8.92
C GLU A 16 -5.82 8.22 8.46
N GLU A 17 -4.82 7.35 8.32
CA GLU A 17 -3.48 7.74 7.88
C GLU A 17 -3.46 8.16 6.41
N LEU A 18 -4.26 7.53 5.54
CA LEU A 18 -4.45 7.98 4.16
C LEU A 18 -5.07 9.38 4.09
N LYS A 19 -6.03 9.67 4.98
CA LYS A 19 -6.63 11.01 5.07
C LYS A 19 -5.59 12.05 5.49
N ARG A 20 -4.74 11.72 6.46
CA ARG A 20 -3.62 12.58 6.90
C ARG A 20 -2.58 12.76 5.80
N ALA A 21 -2.15 11.67 5.16
CA ALA A 21 -1.22 11.69 4.05
C ALA A 21 -1.74 12.57 2.90
N ARG A 22 -3.04 12.52 2.63
CA ARG A 22 -3.69 13.37 1.62
C ARG A 22 -3.61 14.85 1.98
N ASP A 23 -3.81 15.20 3.26
CA ASP A 23 -3.73 16.58 3.75
C ASP A 23 -2.33 17.18 3.52
N VAL A 24 -1.28 16.40 3.78
CA VAL A 24 0.11 16.81 3.56
C VAL A 24 0.63 16.55 2.14
N LYS A 25 -0.25 16.15 1.20
CA LYS A 25 0.10 15.77 -0.19
C LYS A 25 1.13 14.62 -0.31
N GLY A 26 1.21 13.78 0.72
CA GLY A 26 2.04 12.57 0.77
C GLY A 26 1.34 11.30 0.29
N LEU A 27 0.08 11.37 -0.16
CA LEU A 27 -0.66 10.21 -0.66
C LEU A 27 -0.40 9.99 -2.16
N ILE A 28 0.19 8.86 -2.51
CA ILE A 28 0.40 8.43 -3.89
C ILE A 28 -0.55 7.27 -4.18
N GLU A 29 -1.49 7.48 -5.09
CA GLU A 29 -2.42 6.44 -5.53
C GLU A 29 -1.91 5.82 -6.83
N LYS A 30 -2.24 4.54 -7.09
CA LYS A 30 -1.94 3.90 -8.38
C LYS A 30 -2.48 4.65 -9.61
N GLN A 31 -3.52 5.45 -9.43
CA GLN A 31 -4.07 6.32 -10.48
C GLN A 31 -3.07 7.42 -10.91
N GLN A 32 -2.18 7.84 -10.01
CA GLN A 32 -1.11 8.81 -10.24
C GLN A 32 0.09 8.10 -10.90
N LYS A 33 -0.06 7.67 -12.15
CA LYS A 33 0.89 6.78 -12.86
C LYS A 33 2.36 7.19 -12.74
N GLU A 34 2.67 8.48 -12.89
CA GLU A 34 4.05 9.00 -12.83
C GLU A 34 4.63 8.89 -11.42
N ALA A 35 3.98 9.49 -10.42
CA ALA A 35 4.40 9.45 -9.02
C ALA A 35 4.45 8.01 -8.47
N TRP A 36 3.48 7.18 -8.85
CA TRP A 36 3.43 5.76 -8.48
C TRP A 36 4.60 4.98 -9.07
N SER A 37 4.86 5.12 -10.38
CA SER A 37 5.95 4.42 -11.05
C SER A 37 7.31 4.80 -10.46
N GLN A 38 7.52 6.10 -10.18
CA GLN A 38 8.73 6.59 -9.52
C GLN A 38 8.89 5.96 -8.14
N TYR A 39 7.84 6.00 -7.30
CA TYR A 39 7.87 5.42 -5.96
C TYR A 39 8.15 3.91 -5.97
N VAL A 40 7.48 3.17 -6.85
CA VAL A 40 7.66 1.71 -7.01
C VAL A 40 9.10 1.38 -7.38
N ASN A 41 9.71 2.15 -8.29
CA ASN A 41 11.08 1.94 -8.72
C ASN A 41 12.08 2.27 -7.60
N GLU A 42 11.92 3.43 -6.97
CA GLU A 42 12.80 3.93 -5.90
C GLU A 42 12.79 3.01 -4.67
N HIS A 43 11.60 2.54 -4.26
CA HIS A 43 11.41 1.65 -3.11
C HIS A 43 11.42 0.16 -3.47
N LYS A 44 11.71 -0.20 -4.73
CA LYS A 44 11.73 -1.59 -5.25
C LYS A 44 10.48 -2.40 -4.89
N VAL A 45 9.32 -1.75 -4.94
CA VAL A 45 8.04 -2.36 -4.58
C VAL A 45 7.66 -3.40 -5.64
N ARG A 46 7.46 -4.66 -5.22
CA ARG A 46 6.94 -5.69 -6.13
C ARG A 46 5.42 -5.66 -6.14
N GLU A 47 4.85 -4.84 -7.02
CA GLU A 47 3.39 -4.75 -7.21
C GLU A 47 2.75 -6.12 -7.45
N SER A 48 3.39 -6.99 -8.23
CA SER A 48 2.89 -8.34 -8.51
C SER A 48 2.70 -9.17 -7.24
N SER A 49 3.59 -9.03 -6.26
CA SER A 49 3.47 -9.69 -4.96
C SER A 49 2.29 -9.11 -4.18
N LEU A 50 2.21 -7.78 -4.05
CA LEU A 50 1.10 -7.09 -3.37
C LEU A 50 -0.27 -7.48 -3.92
N VAL A 51 -0.40 -7.53 -5.25
CA VAL A 51 -1.65 -7.93 -5.92
C VAL A 51 -1.92 -9.42 -5.71
N ALA A 52 -0.92 -10.29 -5.75
CA ALA A 52 -1.10 -11.71 -5.48
C ALA A 52 -1.58 -11.96 -4.05
N PHE A 53 -0.96 -11.33 -3.05
CA PHE A 53 -1.39 -11.40 -1.66
C PHE A 53 -2.78 -10.77 -1.46
N GLY A 54 -3.05 -9.62 -2.11
CA GLY A 54 -4.36 -8.99 -2.11
C GLY A 54 -5.45 -9.88 -2.69
N LYS A 55 -5.19 -10.62 -3.77
CA LYS A 55 -6.15 -11.59 -4.33
C LYS A 55 -6.44 -12.78 -3.42
N VAL A 56 -5.45 -13.21 -2.63
CA VAL A 56 -5.63 -14.31 -1.66
C VAL A 56 -6.39 -13.82 -0.43
N LYS A 57 -6.17 -12.57 -0.01
CA LYS A 57 -6.76 -12.00 1.21
C LYS A 57 -8.13 -11.38 0.98
N PHE A 58 -8.30 -10.63 -0.11
CA PHE A 58 -9.52 -9.88 -0.43
C PHE A 58 -10.44 -10.73 -1.29
N THR A 59 -11.58 -11.11 -0.72
CA THR A 59 -12.58 -11.97 -1.33
C THR A 59 -13.29 -11.27 -2.48
N SER A 60 -13.52 -9.96 -2.37
CA SER A 60 -14.18 -9.18 -3.43
C SER A 60 -13.29 -8.94 -4.65
N GLY A 61 -12.00 -9.28 -4.59
CA GLY A 61 -11.04 -9.14 -5.70
C GLY A 61 -10.67 -7.68 -6.05
N LYS A 62 -11.25 -6.70 -5.37
CA LYS A 62 -11.02 -5.26 -5.58
C LYS A 62 -9.86 -4.76 -4.71
N THR A 63 -8.64 -5.05 -5.14
CA THR A 63 -7.43 -4.53 -4.48
C THR A 63 -7.11 -3.11 -4.93
N LYS A 64 -7.09 -2.15 -4.01
CA LYS A 64 -6.56 -0.79 -4.25
C LYS A 64 -5.15 -0.68 -3.72
N LEU A 65 -4.24 -0.10 -4.51
CA LEU A 65 -2.85 0.13 -4.12
C LEU A 65 -2.60 1.61 -3.88
N VAL A 66 -1.97 1.92 -2.75
CA VAL A 66 -1.61 3.28 -2.32
C VAL A 66 -0.26 3.26 -1.61
N ALA A 67 0.44 4.39 -1.66
CA ALA A 67 1.67 4.60 -0.95
C ALA A 67 1.55 5.88 -0.14
N ILE A 68 2.06 5.82 1.09
CA ILE A 68 2.13 6.94 2.01
C ILE A 68 3.58 7.40 2.05
N VAL A 69 3.76 8.69 1.76
CA VAL A 69 5.03 9.41 1.79
C VAL A 69 4.82 10.68 2.60
N SER A 70 4.67 10.52 3.92
CA SER A 70 4.31 11.59 4.86
C SER A 70 5.40 11.82 5.91
N GLY A 71 6.52 11.10 5.87
CA GLY A 71 7.55 11.12 6.92
C GLY A 71 7.07 10.56 8.26
N SER A 72 6.02 9.74 8.25
CA SER A 72 5.40 9.11 9.41
C SER A 72 5.80 7.64 9.51
N SER A 73 5.50 6.99 10.65
CA SER A 73 5.72 5.54 10.81
C SER A 73 4.87 4.68 9.85
N TRP A 74 3.85 5.29 9.25
CA TRP A 74 3.00 4.69 8.22
C TRP A 74 3.53 4.89 6.80
N ASP A 75 4.72 5.47 6.60
CA ASP A 75 5.31 5.52 5.27
C ASP A 75 5.56 4.11 4.72
N GLY A 76 5.24 3.93 3.44
CA GLY A 76 5.30 2.63 2.78
C GLY A 76 4.20 2.41 1.75
N CYS A 77 4.21 1.22 1.15
CA CYS A 77 3.20 0.78 0.18
C CYS A 77 2.17 -0.12 0.83
N TYR A 78 0.90 0.09 0.50
CA TYR A 78 -0.25 -0.60 1.05
C TYR A 78 -1.19 -1.10 -0.05
N ALA A 79 -1.80 -2.25 0.20
CA ALA A 79 -2.99 -2.71 -0.50
C ALA A 79 -4.17 -2.68 0.46
N TYR A 80 -5.34 -2.22 0.01
CA TYR A 80 -6.56 -2.34 0.80
C TYR A 80 -7.77 -2.65 -0.06
N SER A 81 -8.79 -3.24 0.55
CA SER A 81 -10.12 -3.42 -0.04
C SER A 81 -11.14 -2.76 0.87
N THR A 82 -11.92 -1.84 0.30
CA THR A 82 -13.05 -1.19 1.00
C THR A 82 -14.24 -2.12 1.17
N ASP A 83 -14.32 -3.16 0.32
CA ASP A 83 -15.41 -4.13 0.28
C ASP A 83 -15.22 -5.20 1.38
N ASP A 84 -13.96 -5.57 1.63
CA ASP A 84 -13.55 -6.56 2.63
C ASP A 84 -13.09 -5.92 3.96
N GLU A 85 -13.09 -4.59 4.04
CA GLU A 85 -12.58 -3.81 5.19
C GLU A 85 -11.20 -4.30 5.69
N ALA A 86 -10.33 -4.63 4.74
CA ALA A 86 -9.04 -5.25 5.00
C ALA A 86 -7.91 -4.45 4.37
N ALA A 87 -6.75 -4.43 5.04
CA ALA A 87 -5.58 -3.70 4.60
C ALA A 87 -4.30 -4.51 4.84
N LEU A 88 -3.34 -4.29 3.94
CA LEU A 88 -2.08 -5.00 3.86
C LEU A 88 -0.95 -3.99 3.65
N LYS A 89 0.15 -4.11 4.40
CA LYS A 89 1.38 -3.34 4.22
C LYS A 89 2.43 -4.19 3.52
N TYR A 90 3.08 -3.63 2.52
CA TYR A 90 4.22 -4.26 1.86
C TYR A 90 5.53 -3.81 2.50
N GLU A 91 6.34 -4.80 2.87
CA GLU A 91 7.71 -4.56 3.31
C GLU A 91 8.68 -5.18 2.29
N PRO A 92 9.53 -4.37 1.64
CA PRO A 92 10.58 -4.89 0.80
C PRO A 92 11.56 -5.69 1.67
N GLY A 93 11.94 -6.88 1.19
CA GLY A 93 12.91 -7.69 1.88
C GLY A 93 14.32 -7.11 1.71
N ASN A 94 14.99 -6.82 2.82
CA ASN A 94 16.34 -6.25 2.88
C ASN A 94 17.44 -7.25 2.48
#